data_AF-A0A6J4XC26-F1
#
_entry.id   AF-A0A6J4XC26-F1
#
_cell.length_a   1.000
_cell.length_b   1.000
_cell.length_c   1.000
_cell.angle_alpha   90.00
_cell.angle_beta   90.00
_cell.angle_gamma   90.00
#
_symmetry.space_group_name_H-M   'P 1'
#
loop_
_entity.id
_entity.type
_entity.pdbx_description
1 polymer ?
#
loop_
_entity_poly.entity_id
_entity_poly.type
_entity_poly.pdbx_seq_one_letter_code
_entity_poly.pdbx_strand_id
1 'polypeptide(L)'
;MPKGKLQNIESILKPAGIFADIDIHFARFIARFSVQEEPHVFLAAALASHATGSGDICLDLAAAAGTLLIERQDGALAVVCPPLADWRKKLMSSPAVGKPGETCPLILDARHRLYLYRYWEYENKLSEAIRRGAKGEVQDFNSRKLSKALKKLFPPTSTGGINWQAVAALIALFKRFSVITGGPGSGKTFTIAGILALLLECALKENAHILLAAPTGKAAARLAESIHEAKQYLDCRASIKNVIPNEVQTIHRLLKPITGTPYFRQNSDNPLAADLVVVDEASMVDLALMSKLVQALAPETRLVLIGDKDQLASVEAGSVLGDICDRQIIHGFSKSFLAKIEQFTQAKLDDTVQNSAMASGLQDCITVLQENYRFKPQSGIGGLSRSVNRGDSETALSFLNDPAEKSIAHHDFRSGANLVHDLSHTIIEGYRKYLTLHDPVLAMSEFMRFKILCALKVGPFGVNSINVLAEQILSQEGLLPRIPQGRHRWYRGRPVLITQNDYNLGLFNGDIGITLPDPNSADDELFVYFPDASGGVKRFSTHRLCEHETVYAMTVHKSQGSEFDHVIVLLAEKDYPLLTRELVYTGLTRARKTVSIWGPESVLKTAITRKIERTSGLRDALWA
;
A
#
# COMPACT_ATOMS: atom_id res chain seq x y z
N MET A 1 16.98 22.51 -39.48
CA MET A 1 17.00 23.44 -38.32
C MET A 1 17.76 22.75 -37.19
N PRO A 2 18.59 23.47 -36.42
CA PRO A 2 19.88 22.93 -36.00
C PRO A 2 19.85 22.36 -34.58
N LYS A 3 20.74 21.38 -34.33
CA LYS A 3 21.09 20.73 -33.04
C LYS A 3 21.22 21.65 -31.81
N GLY A 4 21.27 22.98 -32.00
CA GLY A 4 21.41 23.98 -30.93
C GLY A 4 20.18 24.22 -30.06
N LYS A 5 18.93 23.98 -30.52
CA LYS A 5 17.74 24.23 -29.67
C LYS A 5 17.57 23.22 -28.54
N LEU A 6 17.83 21.94 -28.83
CA LEU A 6 17.79 20.86 -27.84
C LEU A 6 18.93 20.97 -26.83
N GLN A 7 20.15 21.21 -27.30
CA GLN A 7 21.32 21.42 -26.43
C GLN A 7 21.08 22.59 -25.46
N ASN A 8 20.39 23.65 -25.91
CA ASN A 8 20.04 24.78 -25.05
C ASN A 8 19.02 24.40 -23.95
N ILE A 9 17.93 23.70 -24.30
CA ILE A 9 16.95 23.21 -23.32
C ILE A 9 17.59 22.24 -22.31
N GLU A 10 18.41 21.30 -22.78
CA GLU A 10 19.11 20.35 -21.92
C GLU A 10 20.09 21.04 -20.96
N SER A 11 20.81 22.06 -21.44
CA SER A 11 21.73 22.85 -20.61
C SER A 11 21.02 23.66 -19.53
N ILE A 12 19.72 23.91 -19.68
CA ILE A 12 18.87 24.60 -18.70
C ILE A 12 18.23 23.59 -17.73
N LEU A 13 17.73 22.46 -18.23
CA LEU A 13 17.02 21.45 -17.45
C LEU A 13 17.93 20.67 -16.50
N LYS A 14 19.15 20.30 -16.94
CA LYS A 14 20.05 19.45 -16.14
C LYS A 14 20.53 20.12 -14.83
N PRO A 15 20.92 21.41 -14.83
CA PRO A 15 21.31 22.11 -13.60
C PRO A 15 20.14 22.41 -12.65
N ALA A 16 18.90 22.44 -13.17
CA ALA A 16 17.72 22.77 -12.36
C ALA A 16 17.30 21.65 -11.40
N GLY A 17 17.84 20.43 -11.55
CA GLY A 17 17.60 19.32 -10.65
C GLY A 17 16.16 18.77 -10.66
N ILE A 18 15.35 19.16 -11.64
CA ILE A 18 13.95 18.72 -11.77
C ILE A 18 13.88 17.28 -12.29
N PHE A 19 14.72 16.96 -13.27
CA PHE A 19 14.74 15.65 -13.95
C PHE A 19 15.88 14.78 -13.44
N ALA A 20 15.62 13.48 -13.31
CA ALA A 20 16.68 12.51 -13.12
C ALA A 20 17.48 12.32 -14.41
N ASP A 21 18.72 11.83 -14.31
CA ASP A 21 19.56 11.59 -15.50
C ASP A 21 18.87 10.66 -16.51
N ILE A 22 18.15 9.65 -16.02
CA ILE A 22 17.39 8.71 -16.87
C ILE A 22 16.34 9.41 -17.72
N ASP A 23 15.66 10.43 -17.20
CA ASP A 23 14.59 11.15 -17.90
C ASP A 23 15.16 11.89 -19.12
N ILE A 24 16.30 12.56 -18.94
CA ILE A 24 16.99 13.29 -20.00
C ILE A 24 17.55 12.33 -21.05
N HIS A 25 18.18 11.24 -20.62
CA HIS A 25 18.75 10.24 -21.54
C HIS A 25 17.66 9.52 -22.35
N PHE A 26 16.54 9.19 -21.71
CA PHE A 26 15.37 8.63 -22.38
C PHE A 26 14.79 9.62 -23.40
N ALA A 27 14.58 10.87 -23.00
CA ALA A 27 14.05 11.91 -23.89
C ALA A 27 14.93 12.15 -25.12
N ARG A 28 16.26 12.17 -24.95
CA ARG A 28 17.22 12.22 -26.07
C ARG A 28 17.05 11.06 -27.02
N PHE A 29 16.91 9.85 -26.47
CA PHE A 29 16.75 8.65 -27.28
C PHE A 29 15.46 8.70 -28.10
N ILE A 30 14.34 9.11 -27.48
CA ILE A 30 13.05 9.23 -28.17
C ILE A 30 13.06 10.33 -29.24
N ALA A 31 13.66 11.49 -28.95
CA ALA A 31 13.70 12.60 -29.89
C ALA A 31 14.44 12.28 -31.20
N ARG A 32 15.38 11.32 -31.18
CA ARG A 32 16.10 10.84 -32.39
C ARG A 32 15.21 10.19 -33.43
N PHE A 33 14.04 9.68 -33.01
CA PHE A 33 13.07 9.10 -33.94
C PHE A 33 12.28 10.17 -34.71
N SER A 34 12.24 11.41 -34.20
CA SER A 34 11.52 12.51 -34.86
C SER A 34 12.37 13.19 -35.94
N VAL A 35 11.75 13.54 -37.06
CA VAL A 35 12.39 14.35 -38.10
C VAL A 35 12.77 15.72 -37.50
N GLN A 36 14.07 16.04 -37.48
CA GLN A 36 14.68 17.25 -36.90
C GLN A 36 14.82 17.33 -35.37
N GLU A 37 14.68 16.23 -34.63
CA GLU A 37 14.84 16.22 -33.16
C GLU A 37 13.94 17.31 -32.50
N GLU A 38 12.63 17.16 -32.64
CA GLU A 38 11.65 18.16 -32.21
C GLU A 38 11.66 18.37 -30.66
N PRO A 39 11.86 19.62 -30.17
CA PRO A 39 11.90 19.92 -28.74
C PRO A 39 10.62 19.52 -27.97
N HIS A 40 9.47 19.54 -28.65
CA HIS A 40 8.17 19.12 -28.11
C HIS A 40 8.15 17.65 -27.70
N VAL A 41 8.77 16.79 -28.51
CA VAL A 41 8.83 15.35 -28.29
C VAL A 41 9.81 15.04 -27.16
N PHE A 42 10.96 15.73 -27.15
CA PHE A 42 11.92 15.65 -26.05
C PHE A 42 11.28 16.01 -24.71
N LEU A 43 10.62 17.17 -24.62
CA LEU A 43 10.04 17.63 -23.37
C LEU A 43 8.93 16.68 -22.88
N ALA A 44 8.08 16.21 -23.78
CA ALA A 44 7.02 15.26 -23.44
C ALA A 44 7.58 13.92 -22.96
N ALA A 45 8.63 13.40 -23.59
CA ALA A 45 9.29 12.17 -23.19
C ALA A 45 9.99 12.30 -21.82
N ALA A 46 10.64 13.44 -21.55
CA ALA A 46 11.27 13.73 -20.27
C ALA A 46 10.22 13.81 -19.15
N LEU A 47 9.13 14.55 -19.38
CA LEU A 47 8.03 14.68 -18.43
C LEU A 47 7.29 13.35 -18.21
N ALA A 48 7.07 12.55 -19.25
CA ALA A 48 6.45 11.23 -19.11
C ALA A 48 7.34 10.28 -18.29
N SER A 49 8.65 10.26 -18.55
CA SER A 49 9.61 9.48 -17.75
C SER A 49 9.62 9.93 -16.29
N HIS A 50 9.65 11.24 -16.07
CA HIS A 50 9.67 11.83 -14.72
C HIS A 50 8.38 11.56 -13.95
N ALA A 51 7.22 11.69 -14.59
CA ALA A 51 5.93 11.38 -14.01
C ALA A 51 5.88 9.90 -13.58
N THR A 52 6.33 8.99 -14.46
CA THR A 52 6.46 7.57 -14.13
C THR A 52 7.42 7.31 -12.97
N GLY A 53 8.57 7.98 -12.94
CA GLY A 53 9.52 7.90 -11.81
C GLY A 53 8.96 8.43 -10.49
N SER A 54 7.99 9.35 -10.56
CA SER A 54 7.31 9.96 -9.40
C SER A 54 6.07 9.17 -8.95
N GLY A 55 5.69 8.13 -9.70
CA GLY A 55 4.61 7.21 -9.37
C GLY A 55 3.32 7.37 -10.19
N ASP A 56 3.26 8.29 -11.14
CA ASP A 56 2.17 8.38 -12.11
C ASP A 56 2.26 7.26 -13.15
N ILE A 57 1.14 6.86 -13.74
CA ILE A 57 1.14 5.89 -14.84
C ILE A 57 1.39 6.60 -16.18
N CYS A 58 0.92 7.84 -16.30
CA CYS A 58 1.04 8.66 -17.49
C CYS A 58 1.17 10.15 -17.16
N LEU A 59 1.56 10.92 -18.17
CA LEU A 59 1.55 12.37 -18.13
C LEU A 59 0.22 12.88 -18.70
N ASP A 60 -0.52 13.67 -17.92
CA ASP A 60 -1.63 14.47 -18.44
C ASP A 60 -1.08 15.70 -19.18
N LEU A 61 -1.11 15.67 -20.52
CA LEU A 61 -0.63 16.79 -21.33
C LEU A 61 -1.51 18.03 -21.18
N ALA A 62 -2.81 17.87 -20.89
CA ALA A 62 -3.71 19.00 -20.74
C ALA A 62 -3.41 19.77 -19.46
N ALA A 63 -3.12 19.05 -18.36
CA ALA A 63 -2.67 19.65 -17.11
C ALA A 63 -1.29 20.30 -17.23
N ALA A 64 -0.37 19.68 -17.98
CA ALA A 64 0.98 20.22 -18.17
C ALA A 64 1.04 21.39 -19.17
N ALA A 65 0.13 21.47 -20.14
CA ALA A 65 0.19 22.47 -21.20
C ALA A 65 0.20 23.91 -20.67
N GLY A 66 1.11 24.75 -21.17
CA GLY A 66 1.24 26.15 -20.77
C GLY A 66 1.83 26.39 -19.38
N THR A 67 2.14 25.33 -18.61
CA THR A 67 2.78 25.47 -17.30
C THR A 67 4.24 25.92 -17.42
N LEU A 68 4.69 26.73 -16.48
CA LEU A 68 6.08 27.15 -16.38
C LEU A 68 6.87 26.08 -15.61
N LEU A 69 7.87 25.46 -16.26
CA LEU A 69 8.70 24.43 -15.64
C LEU A 69 9.90 25.01 -14.89
N ILE A 70 10.51 26.06 -15.43
CA ILE A 70 11.65 26.74 -14.81
C ILE A 70 11.50 28.24 -14.99
N GLU A 71 11.55 28.96 -13.87
CA GLU A 71 11.74 30.40 -13.81
C GLU A 71 13.20 30.68 -13.45
N ARG A 72 13.99 31.30 -14.35
CA ARG A 72 15.34 31.78 -14.01
C ARG A 72 15.29 33.25 -13.65
N GLN A 73 15.95 33.61 -12.54
CA GLN A 73 16.00 34.98 -12.01
C GLN A 73 16.76 35.97 -12.93
N ASP A 74 17.49 35.47 -13.93
CA ASP A 74 18.46 36.25 -14.70
C ASP A 74 17.91 36.73 -16.07
N GLY A 75 16.59 36.65 -16.30
CA GLY A 75 15.97 37.09 -17.56
C GLY A 75 16.26 36.20 -18.79
N ALA A 76 16.91 35.05 -18.61
CA ALA A 76 17.18 34.08 -19.67
C ALA A 76 16.11 32.96 -19.71
N LEU A 77 15.55 32.73 -20.91
CA LEU A 77 14.63 31.65 -21.34
C LEU A 77 14.01 30.80 -20.23
N ALA A 78 12.80 31.18 -19.82
CA ALA A 78 11.88 30.33 -19.07
C ALA A 78 11.45 29.13 -19.95
N VAL A 79 11.48 27.92 -19.41
CA VAL A 79 10.97 26.74 -20.13
C VAL A 79 9.49 26.62 -19.81
N VAL A 80 8.65 26.93 -20.80
CA VAL A 80 7.19 26.81 -20.71
C VAL A 80 6.75 25.60 -21.52
N CYS A 81 5.86 24.80 -20.95
CA CYS A 81 5.23 23.69 -21.65
C CYS A 81 4.42 24.21 -22.86
N PRO A 82 4.53 23.56 -24.03
CA PRO A 82 3.81 24.00 -25.22
C PRO A 82 2.28 24.01 -25.04
N PRO A 83 1.54 24.85 -25.79
CA PRO A 83 0.09 24.80 -25.82
C PRO A 83 -0.41 23.43 -26.30
N LEU A 84 -1.45 22.91 -25.65
CA LEU A 84 -1.93 21.53 -25.83
C LEU A 84 -2.16 21.14 -27.31
N ALA A 85 -2.82 22.01 -28.07
CA ALA A 85 -3.17 21.72 -29.47
C ALA A 85 -1.93 21.54 -30.36
N ASP A 86 -0.94 22.42 -30.21
CA ASP A 86 0.32 22.33 -30.96
C ASP A 86 1.15 21.15 -30.47
N TRP A 87 1.21 20.94 -29.15
CA TRP A 87 1.94 19.83 -28.55
C TRP A 87 1.43 18.49 -29.06
N ARG A 88 0.11 18.29 -29.05
CA ARG A 88 -0.54 17.06 -29.56
C ARG A 88 -0.24 16.86 -31.03
N LYS A 89 -0.37 17.91 -31.85
CA LYS A 89 -0.11 17.84 -33.30
C LYS A 89 1.34 17.41 -33.58
N LYS A 90 2.29 18.01 -32.87
CA LYS A 90 3.71 17.68 -32.99
C LYS A 90 4.02 16.26 -32.52
N LEU A 91 3.49 15.85 -31.37
CA LEU A 91 3.65 14.48 -30.88
C LEU A 91 3.09 13.46 -31.86
N MET A 92 1.87 13.63 -32.35
CA MET A 92 1.24 12.70 -33.29
C MET A 92 1.93 12.64 -34.66
N SER A 93 2.73 13.65 -35.02
CA SER A 93 3.54 13.63 -36.24
C SER A 93 4.86 12.85 -36.09
N SER A 94 5.25 12.53 -34.85
CA SER A 94 6.47 11.78 -34.55
C SER A 94 6.22 10.27 -34.69
N PRO A 95 7.11 9.50 -35.35
CA PRO A 95 6.98 8.04 -35.41
C PRO A 95 7.25 7.37 -34.05
N ALA A 96 7.75 8.11 -33.06
CA ALA A 96 7.93 7.60 -31.70
C ALA A 96 6.63 7.58 -30.87
N VAL A 97 5.56 8.22 -31.34
CA VAL A 97 4.29 8.35 -30.62
C VAL A 97 3.18 7.67 -31.43
N GLY A 98 2.52 6.68 -30.82
CA GLY A 98 1.39 5.97 -31.41
C GLY A 98 0.09 6.23 -30.68
N LYS A 99 -1.00 5.70 -31.24
CA LYS A 99 -2.32 5.62 -30.60
C LYS A 99 -2.45 4.33 -29.81
N PRO A 100 -3.42 4.24 -28.86
CA PRO A 100 -3.75 2.97 -28.21
C PRO A 100 -3.97 1.85 -29.23
N GLY A 101 -3.26 0.73 -29.06
CA GLY A 101 -3.25 -0.41 -29.99
C GLY A 101 -2.04 -0.46 -30.93
N GLU A 102 -1.33 0.64 -31.11
CA GLU A 102 -0.09 0.69 -31.91
C GLU A 102 1.14 0.36 -31.06
N THR A 103 2.20 -0.16 -31.68
CA THR A 103 3.46 -0.50 -31.00
C THR A 103 4.50 0.60 -31.18
N CYS A 104 4.33 1.69 -30.44
CA CYS A 104 5.25 2.83 -30.41
C CYS A 104 5.81 3.05 -28.99
N PRO A 105 7.04 3.57 -28.82
CA PRO A 105 7.63 3.80 -27.50
C PRO A 105 6.77 4.65 -26.55
N LEU A 106 6.06 5.62 -27.11
CA LEU A 106 5.08 6.44 -26.41
C LEU A 106 3.69 6.21 -26.99
N ILE A 107 2.67 6.22 -26.13
CA ILE A 107 1.27 6.09 -26.53
C ILE A 107 0.52 7.33 -26.07
N LEU A 108 -0.17 8.00 -27.00
CA LEU A 108 -1.01 9.17 -26.72
C LEU A 108 -2.48 8.80 -26.91
N ASP A 109 -3.24 8.82 -25.82
CA ASP A 109 -4.66 8.48 -25.88
C ASP A 109 -5.57 9.65 -26.29
N ALA A 110 -6.86 9.36 -26.45
CA ALA A 110 -7.85 10.37 -26.86
C ALA A 110 -8.09 11.46 -25.79
N ARG A 111 -7.76 11.19 -24.52
CA ARG A 111 -7.90 12.10 -23.37
C ARG A 111 -6.62 12.90 -23.09
N HIS A 112 -5.68 12.93 -24.04
CA HIS A 112 -4.42 13.67 -23.93
C HIS A 112 -3.42 13.13 -22.91
N ARG A 113 -3.55 11.85 -22.52
CA ARG A 113 -2.58 11.20 -21.64
C ARG A 113 -1.48 10.55 -22.45
N LEU A 114 -0.24 10.88 -22.11
CA LEU A 114 0.96 10.33 -22.73
C LEU A 114 1.59 9.28 -21.82
N TYR A 115 1.70 8.07 -22.33
CA TYR A 115 2.22 6.91 -21.61
C TYR A 115 3.57 6.50 -22.18
N LEU A 116 4.42 5.94 -21.33
CA LEU A 116 5.42 4.97 -21.79
C LEU A 116 4.68 3.69 -22.20
N TYR A 117 5.01 3.14 -23.38
CA TYR A 117 4.31 1.97 -23.96
C TYR A 117 4.01 0.85 -22.96
N ARG A 118 5.04 0.46 -22.21
CA ARG A 118 4.97 -0.61 -21.20
C ARG A 118 3.89 -0.37 -20.13
N TYR A 119 3.70 0.86 -19.68
CA TYR A 119 2.70 1.19 -18.65
C TYR A 119 1.29 1.25 -19.24
N TRP A 120 1.15 1.76 -20.47
CA TRP A 120 -0.11 1.64 -21.21
C TRP A 120 -0.50 0.18 -21.42
N GLU A 121 0.44 -0.69 -21.81
CA GLU A 121 0.20 -2.11 -21.99
C GLU A 121 -0.24 -2.78 -20.67
N TYR A 122 0.43 -2.47 -19.55
CA TYR A 122 0.05 -3.01 -18.24
C TYR A 122 -1.37 -2.59 -17.85
N GLU A 123 -1.71 -1.32 -18.04
CA GLU A 123 -3.03 -0.78 -17.78
C GLU A 123 -4.11 -1.42 -18.66
N ASN A 124 -3.87 -1.51 -19.97
CA ASN A 124 -4.82 -2.10 -20.91
C ASN A 124 -5.10 -3.57 -20.55
N LYS A 125 -4.05 -4.38 -20.38
CA LYS A 125 -4.19 -5.80 -20.01
C LYS A 125 -4.90 -6.00 -18.68
N LEU A 126 -4.60 -5.15 -17.69
CA LEU A 126 -5.27 -5.22 -16.39
C LEU A 126 -6.76 -4.87 -16.50
N SER A 127 -7.10 -3.80 -17.22
CA SER A 127 -8.49 -3.37 -17.40
C SER A 127 -9.33 -4.43 -18.12
N GLU A 128 -8.78 -5.08 -19.15
CA GLU A 128 -9.43 -6.15 -19.89
C GLU A 128 -9.69 -7.38 -19.01
N ALA A 129 -8.69 -7.79 -18.20
CA ALA A 129 -8.81 -8.92 -17.30
C ALA A 129 -9.87 -8.68 -16.21
N ILE A 130 -9.90 -7.49 -15.62
CA ILE A 130 -10.89 -7.11 -14.61
C ILE A 130 -12.30 -7.06 -15.23
N ARG A 131 -12.47 -6.42 -16.39
CA ARG A 131 -13.76 -6.36 -17.11
C ARG A 131 -14.28 -7.77 -17.43
N ARG A 132 -13.40 -8.69 -17.83
CA ARG A 132 -13.75 -10.09 -18.08
C ARG A 132 -14.17 -10.79 -16.80
N GLY A 133 -13.41 -10.64 -15.71
CA GLY A 133 -13.72 -11.23 -14.41
C GLY A 133 -15.02 -10.70 -13.80
N ALA A 134 -15.31 -9.41 -13.95
CA ALA A 134 -16.54 -8.78 -13.44
C ALA A 134 -17.80 -9.26 -14.17
N LYS A 135 -17.70 -9.55 -15.47
CA LYS A 135 -18.77 -10.18 -16.26
C LYS A 135 -18.92 -11.68 -15.99
N GLY A 136 -17.87 -12.34 -15.50
CA GLY A 136 -17.88 -13.77 -15.18
C GLY A 136 -18.74 -14.08 -13.96
N GLU A 137 -20.00 -14.47 -14.18
CA GLU A 137 -20.85 -15.03 -13.13
C GLU A 137 -20.65 -16.54 -12.99
N VAL A 138 -20.53 -17.00 -11.75
CA VAL A 138 -20.53 -18.43 -11.43
C VAL A 138 -21.91 -18.84 -10.96
N GLN A 139 -22.51 -19.79 -11.67
CA GLN A 139 -23.83 -20.34 -11.34
C GLN A 139 -23.75 -21.75 -10.76
N ASP A 140 -22.60 -22.42 -10.89
CA ASP A 140 -22.38 -23.78 -10.37
C ASP A 140 -22.01 -23.72 -8.88
N PHE A 141 -23.03 -23.57 -8.02
CA PHE A 141 -22.89 -23.66 -6.57
C PHE A 141 -24.17 -24.20 -5.92
N ASN A 142 -24.04 -24.80 -4.74
CA ASN A 142 -25.16 -25.40 -4.03
C ASN A 142 -25.99 -24.36 -3.26
N SER A 143 -27.04 -23.83 -3.89
CA SER A 143 -27.94 -22.82 -3.31
C SER A 143 -28.62 -23.26 -2.00
N ARG A 144 -28.91 -24.56 -1.82
CA ARG A 144 -29.52 -25.09 -0.59
C ARG A 144 -28.56 -25.04 0.60
N LYS A 145 -27.25 -25.26 0.36
CA LYS A 145 -26.21 -25.16 1.39
C LYS A 145 -25.88 -23.70 1.71
N LEU A 146 -25.93 -22.82 0.72
CA LEU A 146 -25.51 -21.42 0.84
C LEU A 146 -26.16 -20.69 2.01
N SER A 147 -27.49 -20.64 2.11
CA SER A 147 -28.16 -19.91 3.20
C SER A 147 -27.81 -20.45 4.58
N LYS A 148 -27.59 -21.76 4.72
CA LYS A 148 -27.22 -22.39 5.98
C LYS A 148 -25.77 -22.08 6.35
N ALA A 149 -24.85 -22.20 5.38
CA ALA A 149 -23.44 -21.89 5.55
C ALA A 149 -23.24 -20.40 5.88
N LEU A 150 -23.92 -19.51 5.17
CA LEU A 150 -23.82 -18.07 5.37
C LEU A 150 -24.25 -17.66 6.78
N LYS A 151 -25.41 -18.15 7.27
CA LYS A 151 -25.87 -17.87 8.64
C LYS A 151 -24.93 -18.41 9.72
N LYS A 152 -24.24 -19.52 9.43
CA LYS A 152 -23.33 -20.19 10.36
C LYS A 152 -21.99 -19.46 10.45
N LEU A 153 -21.43 -19.08 9.30
CA LEU A 153 -20.13 -18.44 9.17
C LEU A 153 -20.19 -16.93 9.46
N PHE A 154 -21.31 -16.29 9.13
CA PHE A 154 -21.53 -14.86 9.30
C PHE A 154 -22.86 -14.63 10.01
N PRO A 155 -22.89 -14.74 11.35
CA PRO A 155 -24.11 -14.49 12.11
C PRO A 155 -24.60 -13.05 11.89
N PRO A 156 -25.91 -12.80 12.07
CA PRO A 156 -26.47 -11.45 12.01
C PRO A 156 -25.78 -10.54 13.03
N THR A 157 -25.59 -9.26 12.67
CA THR A 157 -24.99 -8.30 13.61
C THR A 157 -25.92 -8.05 14.79
N SER A 158 -25.33 -7.80 15.97
CA SER A 158 -26.07 -7.55 17.22
C SER A 158 -27.03 -6.36 17.14
N THR A 159 -26.82 -5.47 16.18
CA THR A 159 -27.62 -4.26 15.91
C THR A 159 -28.76 -4.48 14.92
N GLY A 160 -28.96 -5.72 14.42
CA GLY A 160 -30.01 -6.03 13.44
C GLY A 160 -29.76 -5.47 12.04
N GLY A 161 -28.53 -5.01 11.77
CA GLY A 161 -28.11 -4.48 10.48
C GLY A 161 -27.55 -5.56 9.54
N ILE A 162 -27.13 -5.13 8.34
CA ILE A 162 -26.50 -6.01 7.36
C ILE A 162 -25.07 -6.32 7.76
N ASN A 163 -24.73 -7.61 7.76
CA ASN A 163 -23.35 -8.04 7.88
C ASN A 163 -22.63 -7.87 6.52
N TRP A 164 -21.84 -6.80 6.38
CA TRP A 164 -21.06 -6.52 5.17
C TRP A 164 -20.01 -7.60 4.84
N GLN A 165 -19.56 -8.38 5.82
CA GLN A 165 -18.67 -9.53 5.59
C GLN A 165 -19.41 -10.67 4.88
N ALA A 166 -20.70 -10.88 5.21
CA ALA A 166 -21.56 -11.83 4.51
C ALA A 166 -21.79 -11.41 3.05
N VAL A 167 -22.00 -10.11 2.80
CA VAL A 167 -22.12 -9.56 1.45
C VAL A 167 -20.84 -9.79 0.64
N ALA A 168 -19.66 -9.52 1.24
CA ALA A 168 -18.37 -9.79 0.61
C ALA A 168 -18.22 -11.28 0.22
N ALA A 169 -18.69 -12.19 1.08
CA ALA A 169 -18.64 -13.62 0.80
C ALA A 169 -19.59 -14.07 -0.31
N LEU A 170 -20.77 -13.47 -0.40
CA LEU A 170 -21.67 -13.69 -1.53
C LEU A 170 -21.05 -13.21 -2.85
N ILE A 171 -20.44 -12.02 -2.87
CA ILE A 171 -19.77 -11.52 -4.08
C ILE A 171 -18.66 -12.48 -4.54
N ALA A 172 -17.78 -12.89 -3.62
CA ALA A 172 -16.71 -13.85 -3.93
C ALA A 172 -17.24 -15.21 -4.42
N LEU A 173 -18.45 -15.60 -4.03
CA LEU A 173 -19.12 -16.81 -4.51
C LEU A 173 -19.71 -16.64 -5.92
N PHE A 174 -20.33 -15.51 -6.22
CA PHE A 174 -21.03 -15.27 -7.48
C PHE A 174 -20.13 -14.75 -8.60
N LYS A 175 -19.01 -14.09 -8.29
CA LYS A 175 -18.14 -13.44 -9.28
C LYS A 175 -16.78 -14.14 -9.33
N ARG A 176 -16.14 -14.12 -10.51
CA ARG A 176 -14.74 -14.57 -10.67
C ARG A 176 -13.73 -13.54 -10.22
N PHE A 177 -14.12 -12.28 -10.19
CA PHE A 177 -13.31 -11.19 -9.65
C PHE A 177 -14.07 -10.49 -8.53
N SER A 178 -13.44 -10.31 -7.38
CA SER A 178 -14.01 -9.51 -6.30
C SER A 178 -12.95 -8.71 -5.56
N VAL A 179 -13.38 -7.56 -5.02
CA VAL A 179 -12.55 -6.66 -4.23
C VAL A 179 -13.24 -6.37 -2.91
N ILE A 180 -12.51 -6.57 -1.82
CA ILE A 180 -13.00 -6.32 -0.46
C ILE A 180 -12.11 -5.23 0.13
N THR A 181 -12.68 -4.04 0.27
CA THR A 181 -11.97 -2.90 0.85
C THR A 181 -12.50 -2.59 2.24
N GLY A 182 -11.61 -2.21 3.16
CA GLY A 182 -12.01 -1.72 4.47
C GLY A 182 -10.83 -1.24 5.29
N GLY A 183 -11.10 -0.35 6.23
CA GLY A 183 -10.08 0.20 7.12
C GLY A 183 -9.42 -0.86 8.03
N PRO A 184 -8.33 -0.54 8.74
CA PRO A 184 -7.74 -1.45 9.71
C PRO A 184 -8.71 -1.74 10.86
N GLY A 185 -8.78 -3.01 11.28
CA GLY A 185 -9.74 -3.47 12.28
C GLY A 185 -11.14 -3.80 11.77
N SER A 186 -11.41 -3.74 10.46
CA SER A 186 -12.72 -4.12 9.88
C SER A 186 -12.95 -5.64 9.75
N GLY A 187 -12.03 -6.45 10.28
CA GLY A 187 -12.13 -7.92 10.22
C GLY A 187 -11.83 -8.53 8.85
N LYS A 188 -11.14 -7.82 7.95
CA LYS A 188 -10.77 -8.30 6.59
C LYS A 188 -10.26 -9.75 6.59
N THR A 189 -9.31 -10.07 7.46
CA THR A 189 -8.70 -11.42 7.48
C THR A 189 -9.67 -12.50 7.98
N PHE A 190 -10.55 -12.17 8.93
CA PHE A 190 -11.63 -13.06 9.35
C PHE A 190 -12.63 -13.28 8.20
N THR A 191 -12.95 -12.23 7.46
CA THR A 191 -13.75 -12.32 6.23
C THR A 191 -13.10 -13.24 5.20
N ILE A 192 -11.78 -13.17 4.98
CA ILE A 192 -11.06 -14.09 4.09
C ILE A 192 -11.28 -15.54 4.53
N ALA A 193 -11.06 -15.85 5.80
CA ALA A 193 -11.25 -17.21 6.32
C ALA A 193 -12.69 -17.71 6.11
N GLY A 194 -13.69 -16.87 6.38
CA GLY A 194 -15.10 -17.16 6.13
C GLY A 194 -15.44 -17.35 4.64
N ILE A 195 -14.82 -16.57 3.75
CA ILE A 195 -14.96 -16.73 2.29
C ILE A 195 -14.41 -18.07 1.82
N LEU A 196 -13.21 -18.44 2.29
CA LEU A 196 -12.60 -19.72 1.95
C LEU A 196 -13.48 -20.89 2.39
N ALA A 197 -14.00 -20.83 3.62
CA ALA A 197 -14.92 -21.83 4.14
C ALA A 197 -16.22 -21.90 3.31
N LEU A 198 -16.83 -20.75 2.98
CA LEU A 198 -18.06 -20.70 2.18
C LEU A 198 -17.86 -21.27 0.78
N LEU A 199 -16.76 -20.91 0.11
CA LEU A 199 -16.43 -21.40 -1.22
C LEU A 199 -16.22 -22.91 -1.23
N LEU A 200 -15.49 -23.46 -0.26
CA LEU A 200 -15.28 -24.91 -0.12
C LEU A 200 -16.57 -25.67 0.25
N GLU A 201 -17.53 -25.05 0.95
CA GLU A 201 -18.82 -25.68 1.24
C GLU A 201 -19.77 -25.71 0.04
N CYS A 202 -19.72 -24.67 -0.79
CA CYS A 202 -20.78 -24.39 -1.77
C CYS A 202 -20.37 -24.55 -3.23
N ALA A 203 -19.11 -24.30 -3.60
CA ALA A 203 -18.69 -24.16 -5.00
C ALA A 203 -17.41 -24.93 -5.37
N LEU A 204 -16.42 -24.96 -4.47
CA LEU A 204 -15.14 -25.61 -4.72
C LEU A 204 -15.16 -27.08 -4.28
N LYS A 205 -14.39 -27.90 -4.98
CA LYS A 205 -14.18 -29.31 -4.62
C LYS A 205 -13.21 -29.41 -3.44
N GLU A 206 -13.22 -30.54 -2.73
CA GLU A 206 -12.30 -30.78 -1.60
C GLU A 206 -10.82 -30.81 -2.01
N ASN A 207 -10.51 -30.98 -3.30
CA ASN A 207 -9.15 -30.93 -3.84
C ASN A 207 -8.82 -29.59 -4.54
N ALA A 208 -9.59 -28.53 -4.30
CA ALA A 208 -9.35 -27.24 -4.93
C ALA A 208 -7.98 -26.65 -4.53
N HIS A 209 -7.29 -26.08 -5.51
CA HIS A 209 -6.00 -25.44 -5.32
C HIS A 209 -6.19 -23.95 -4.99
N ILE A 210 -5.98 -23.60 -3.72
CA ILE A 210 -6.11 -22.24 -3.20
C ILE A 210 -4.72 -21.65 -2.96
N LEU A 211 -4.46 -20.47 -3.53
CA LEU A 211 -3.23 -19.72 -3.31
C LEU A 211 -3.51 -18.43 -2.55
N LEU A 212 -2.86 -18.27 -1.40
CA LEU A 212 -2.89 -17.03 -0.61
C LEU A 212 -1.60 -16.25 -0.85
N ALA A 213 -1.74 -14.98 -1.18
CA ALA A 213 -0.62 -14.11 -1.48
C ALA A 213 -0.72 -12.74 -0.79
N ALA A 214 0.44 -12.12 -0.61
CA ALA A 214 0.56 -10.73 -0.16
C ALA A 214 1.72 -10.05 -0.91
N PRO A 215 1.78 -8.71 -0.99
CA PRO A 215 2.85 -7.99 -1.68
C PRO A 215 4.22 -8.17 -1.02
N THR A 216 4.26 -8.26 0.32
CA THR A 216 5.51 -8.34 1.11
C THR A 216 5.55 -9.60 1.96
N GLY A 217 6.77 -10.05 2.33
CA GLY A 217 6.95 -11.25 3.17
C GLY A 217 6.33 -11.08 4.56
N LYS A 218 6.42 -9.88 5.13
CA LYS A 218 5.78 -9.53 6.41
C LYS A 218 4.25 -9.61 6.35
N ALA A 219 3.64 -9.05 5.30
CA ALA A 219 2.20 -9.16 5.12
C ALA A 219 1.77 -10.61 4.92
N ALA A 220 2.57 -11.40 4.18
CA ALA A 220 2.32 -12.83 4.00
C ALA A 220 2.36 -13.60 5.33
N ALA A 221 3.38 -13.37 6.16
CA ALA A 221 3.51 -14.00 7.48
C ALA A 221 2.32 -13.67 8.41
N ARG A 222 1.90 -12.41 8.43
CA ARG A 222 0.74 -11.96 9.23
C ARG A 222 -0.58 -12.55 8.74
N LEU A 223 -0.77 -12.62 7.43
CA LEU A 223 -1.94 -13.28 6.86
C LEU A 223 -1.95 -14.77 7.24
N ALA A 224 -0.80 -15.45 7.20
CA ALA A 224 -0.69 -16.85 7.59
C ALA A 224 -1.09 -17.07 9.06
N GLU A 225 -0.57 -16.25 9.98
CA GLU A 225 -0.90 -16.29 11.42
C GLU A 225 -2.39 -16.03 11.65
N SER A 226 -2.92 -14.95 11.05
CA SER A 226 -4.33 -14.56 11.22
C SER A 226 -5.30 -15.59 10.62
N ILE A 227 -4.94 -16.23 9.51
CA ILE A 227 -5.72 -17.33 8.93
C ILE A 227 -5.67 -18.57 9.83
N HIS A 228 -4.50 -18.87 10.43
CA HIS A 228 -4.36 -19.96 11.38
C HIS A 228 -5.26 -19.77 12.61
N GLU A 229 -5.27 -18.56 13.18
CA GLU A 229 -6.16 -18.21 14.30
C GLU A 229 -7.63 -18.29 13.90
N ALA A 230 -8.01 -17.68 12.77
CA ALA A 230 -9.39 -17.67 12.30
C ALA A 230 -9.95 -19.07 12.07
N LYS A 231 -9.13 -20.03 11.62
CA LYS A 231 -9.53 -21.45 11.47
C LYS A 231 -9.99 -22.11 12.77
N GLN A 232 -9.43 -21.69 13.91
CA GLN A 232 -9.79 -22.24 15.21
C GLN A 232 -11.23 -21.88 15.56
N TYR A 233 -11.65 -20.65 15.23
CA TYR A 233 -12.98 -20.11 15.52
C TYR A 233 -14.03 -20.40 14.43
N LEU A 234 -13.62 -20.77 13.21
CA LEU A 234 -14.55 -21.09 12.13
C LEU A 234 -15.41 -22.32 12.46
N ASP A 235 -16.73 -22.15 12.42
CA ASP A 235 -17.67 -23.24 12.62
C ASP A 235 -17.95 -24.00 11.30
N CYS A 236 -16.94 -24.71 10.80
CA CYS A 236 -17.01 -25.54 9.58
C CYS A 236 -16.46 -26.96 9.81
N ARG A 237 -16.73 -27.87 8.86
CA ARG A 237 -16.29 -29.29 8.98
C ARG A 237 -14.77 -29.39 8.98
N ALA A 238 -14.23 -30.37 9.70
CA ALA A 238 -12.78 -30.60 9.78
C ALA A 238 -12.13 -30.86 8.42
N SER A 239 -12.83 -31.54 7.49
CA SER A 239 -12.34 -31.75 6.12
C SER A 239 -12.08 -30.43 5.39
N ILE A 240 -12.94 -29.43 5.57
CA ILE A 240 -12.79 -28.10 4.96
C ILE A 240 -11.64 -27.34 5.61
N LYS A 241 -11.53 -27.38 6.95
CA LYS A 241 -10.43 -26.72 7.67
C LYS A 241 -9.05 -27.18 7.19
N ASN A 242 -8.93 -28.46 6.84
CA ASN A 242 -7.69 -29.05 6.33
C ASN A 242 -7.33 -28.60 4.91
N VAL A 243 -8.32 -28.26 4.08
CA VAL A 243 -8.09 -27.79 2.70
C VAL A 243 -7.67 -26.32 2.66
N ILE A 244 -8.12 -25.51 3.62
CA ILE A 244 -7.70 -24.11 3.69
C ILE A 244 -6.17 -24.08 3.90
N PRO A 245 -5.39 -23.41 3.04
CA PRO A 245 -3.94 -23.38 3.14
C PRO A 245 -3.48 -22.66 4.40
N ASN A 246 -2.38 -23.13 5.00
CA ASN A 246 -1.67 -22.41 6.08
C ASN A 246 -0.52 -21.56 5.51
N GLU A 247 -0.03 -21.91 4.33
CA GLU A 247 1.06 -21.18 3.70
C GLU A 247 0.54 -19.98 2.92
N VAL A 248 1.16 -18.84 3.18
CA VAL A 248 0.97 -17.61 2.41
C VAL A 248 2.32 -17.22 1.83
N GLN A 249 2.34 -16.82 0.56
CA GLN A 249 3.57 -16.48 -0.15
C GLN A 249 3.51 -15.03 -0.65
N THR A 250 4.64 -14.47 -1.08
CA THR A 250 4.60 -13.18 -1.76
C THR A 250 4.11 -13.34 -3.21
N ILE A 251 3.48 -12.31 -3.79
CA ILE A 251 3.08 -12.32 -5.21
C ILE A 251 4.30 -12.61 -6.11
N HIS A 252 5.46 -12.04 -5.77
CA HIS A 252 6.71 -12.32 -6.46
C HIS A 252 7.04 -13.82 -6.45
N ARG A 253 7.04 -14.45 -5.27
CA ARG A 253 7.33 -15.90 -5.14
C ARG A 253 6.30 -16.76 -5.88
N LEU A 254 5.03 -16.37 -5.82
CA LEU A 254 3.94 -17.02 -6.54
C LEU A 254 4.21 -17.05 -8.05
N LEU A 255 4.61 -15.91 -8.62
CA LEU A 255 4.87 -15.76 -10.05
C LEU A 255 6.23 -16.33 -10.51
N LYS A 256 7.15 -16.61 -9.58
CA LYS A 256 8.50 -17.15 -9.82
C LYS A 256 9.35 -16.21 -10.71
N PRO A 257 10.04 -15.20 -10.13
CA PRO A 257 10.78 -14.21 -10.90
C PRO A 257 11.96 -14.83 -11.66
N ILE A 258 12.31 -14.25 -12.80
CA ILE A 258 13.47 -14.63 -13.60
C ILE A 258 14.62 -13.64 -13.32
N THR A 259 15.70 -14.14 -12.73
CA THR A 259 16.86 -13.33 -12.31
C THR A 259 17.39 -12.45 -13.44
N GLY A 260 17.64 -11.17 -13.14
CA GLY A 260 18.17 -10.19 -14.10
C GLY A 260 17.12 -9.63 -15.07
N THR A 261 15.85 -10.01 -14.94
CA THR A 261 14.77 -9.53 -15.82
C THR A 261 13.54 -9.08 -15.00
N PRO A 262 12.66 -8.24 -15.57
CA PRO A 262 11.40 -7.88 -14.94
C PRO A 262 10.31 -8.94 -15.13
N TYR A 263 10.62 -10.10 -15.73
CA TYR A 263 9.63 -11.11 -16.12
C TYR A 263 9.56 -12.27 -15.13
N PHE A 264 8.45 -13.00 -15.21
CA PHE A 264 8.10 -14.12 -14.34
C PHE A 264 7.93 -15.39 -15.17
N ARG A 265 8.17 -16.56 -14.55
CA ARG A 265 7.96 -17.85 -15.20
C ARG A 265 6.48 -18.20 -15.31
N GLN A 266 5.65 -17.71 -14.40
CA GLN A 266 4.19 -17.79 -14.50
C GLN A 266 3.69 -16.58 -15.29
N ASN A 267 2.94 -16.83 -16.34
CA ASN A 267 2.46 -15.84 -17.30
C ASN A 267 1.26 -16.42 -18.08
N SER A 268 0.84 -15.75 -19.15
CA SER A 268 -0.29 -16.22 -19.98
C SER A 268 -0.07 -17.58 -20.63
N ASP A 269 1.18 -17.93 -20.94
CA ASP A 269 1.54 -19.19 -21.59
C ASP A 269 1.74 -20.32 -20.57
N ASN A 270 1.99 -19.96 -19.31
CA ASN A 270 2.17 -20.87 -18.18
C ASN A 270 1.37 -20.37 -16.97
N PRO A 271 0.04 -20.54 -16.97
CA PRO A 271 -0.83 -20.04 -15.91
C PRO A 271 -0.58 -20.72 -14.56
N LEU A 272 -0.94 -20.01 -13.50
CA LEU A 272 -0.99 -20.55 -12.14
C LEU A 272 -2.01 -21.67 -12.06
N ALA A 273 -1.58 -22.84 -11.59
CA ALA A 273 -2.47 -23.96 -11.29
C ALA A 273 -3.25 -23.69 -9.99
N ALA A 274 -4.29 -22.86 -10.09
CA ALA A 274 -5.16 -22.50 -8.97
C ALA A 274 -6.62 -22.28 -9.40
N ASP A 275 -7.54 -22.71 -8.54
CA ASP A 275 -8.97 -22.42 -8.66
C ASP A 275 -9.31 -21.07 -8.02
N LEU A 276 -8.55 -20.68 -7.00
CA LEU A 276 -8.73 -19.44 -6.24
C LEU A 276 -7.38 -18.83 -5.87
N VAL A 277 -7.22 -17.55 -6.17
CA VAL A 277 -6.12 -16.71 -5.72
C VAL A 277 -6.67 -15.59 -4.85
N VAL A 278 -6.15 -15.46 -3.64
CA VAL A 278 -6.49 -14.39 -2.70
C VAL A 278 -5.26 -13.54 -2.47
N VAL A 279 -5.38 -12.22 -2.67
CA VAL A 279 -4.30 -11.26 -2.43
C VAL A 279 -4.71 -10.30 -1.32
N ASP A 280 -4.03 -10.35 -0.19
CA ASP A 280 -4.20 -9.36 0.90
C ASP A 280 -3.22 -8.19 0.76
N GLU A 281 -3.50 -7.08 1.43
CA GLU A 281 -2.77 -5.80 1.34
C GLU A 281 -2.60 -5.31 -0.11
N ALA A 282 -3.63 -5.49 -0.93
CA ALA A 282 -3.64 -5.12 -2.36
C ALA A 282 -3.41 -3.62 -2.61
N SER A 283 -3.54 -2.77 -1.58
CA SER A 283 -3.21 -1.34 -1.62
C SER A 283 -1.72 -1.08 -1.93
N MET A 284 -0.84 -2.00 -1.55
CA MET A 284 0.60 -1.89 -1.78
C MET A 284 1.04 -2.46 -3.14
N VAL A 285 0.14 -3.05 -3.92
CA VAL A 285 0.47 -3.66 -5.22
C VAL A 285 0.47 -2.60 -6.32
N ASP A 286 1.59 -2.48 -7.02
CA ASP A 286 1.74 -1.57 -8.16
C ASP A 286 1.08 -2.10 -9.45
N LEU A 287 1.02 -1.24 -10.48
CA LEU A 287 0.40 -1.59 -11.76
C LEU A 287 1.10 -2.77 -12.45
N ALA A 288 2.43 -2.81 -12.44
CA ALA A 288 3.20 -3.81 -13.18
C ALA A 288 3.01 -5.20 -12.57
N LEU A 289 3.08 -5.31 -11.24
CA LEU A 289 2.92 -6.55 -10.51
C LEU A 289 1.47 -7.05 -10.59
N MET A 290 0.47 -6.16 -10.44
CA MET A 290 -0.94 -6.57 -10.61
C MET A 290 -1.21 -7.04 -12.03
N SER A 291 -0.74 -6.31 -13.05
CA SER A 291 -0.93 -6.68 -14.46
C SER A 291 -0.30 -8.04 -14.77
N LYS A 292 0.90 -8.33 -14.25
CA LYS A 292 1.55 -9.63 -14.42
C LYS A 292 0.85 -10.75 -13.65
N LEU A 293 0.30 -10.45 -12.47
CA LEU A 293 -0.50 -11.40 -11.70
C LEU A 293 -1.74 -11.83 -12.50
N VAL A 294 -2.55 -10.88 -12.99
CA VAL A 294 -3.78 -11.22 -13.72
C VAL A 294 -3.51 -11.94 -15.05
N GLN A 295 -2.37 -11.64 -15.70
CA GLN A 295 -1.92 -12.36 -16.89
C GLN A 295 -1.55 -13.81 -16.60
N ALA A 296 -1.12 -14.13 -15.38
CA ALA A 296 -0.78 -15.48 -14.96
C ALA A 296 -1.99 -16.29 -14.46
N LEU A 297 -3.21 -15.75 -14.47
CA LEU A 297 -4.41 -16.46 -14.04
C LEU A 297 -5.09 -17.16 -15.23
N ALA A 298 -5.54 -18.39 -15.02
CA ALA A 298 -6.38 -19.07 -15.99
C ALA A 298 -7.77 -18.40 -16.04
N PRO A 299 -8.52 -18.48 -17.16
CA PRO A 299 -9.83 -17.83 -17.29
C PRO A 299 -10.87 -18.27 -16.23
N GLU A 300 -10.72 -19.49 -15.71
CA GLU A 300 -11.59 -20.10 -14.69
C GLU A 300 -11.18 -19.75 -13.26
N THR A 301 -9.96 -19.26 -13.04
CA THR A 301 -9.43 -18.94 -11.72
C THR A 301 -10.19 -17.75 -11.12
N ARG A 302 -10.62 -17.89 -9.87
CA ARG A 302 -11.20 -16.80 -9.09
C ARG A 302 -10.09 -15.92 -8.49
N LEU A 303 -10.25 -14.61 -8.55
CA LEU A 303 -9.36 -13.63 -7.92
C LEU A 303 -10.12 -12.81 -6.89
N VAL A 304 -9.66 -12.83 -5.64
CA VAL A 304 -10.16 -11.99 -4.56
C VAL A 304 -9.05 -11.05 -4.11
N LEU A 305 -9.26 -9.74 -4.26
CA LEU A 305 -8.34 -8.71 -3.76
C LEU A 305 -8.87 -8.14 -2.45
N ILE A 306 -8.01 -8.04 -1.45
CA ILE A 306 -8.33 -7.48 -0.15
C ILE A 306 -7.33 -6.36 0.16
N GLY A 307 -7.83 -5.24 0.65
CA GLY A 307 -6.97 -4.13 1.03
C GLY A 307 -7.75 -2.96 1.60
N ASP A 308 -7.11 -1.81 1.62
CA ASP A 308 -7.70 -0.57 2.07
C ASP A 308 -7.50 0.50 1.01
N LYS A 309 -8.60 0.95 0.40
CA LYS A 309 -8.57 1.95 -0.67
C LYS A 309 -8.01 3.30 -0.22
N ASP A 310 -8.08 3.61 1.08
CA ASP A 310 -7.70 4.90 1.66
C ASP A 310 -6.28 4.88 2.27
N GLN A 311 -5.64 3.70 2.33
CA GLN A 311 -4.23 3.61 2.69
C GLN A 311 -3.31 4.16 1.60
N LEU A 312 -2.10 4.49 2.03
CA LEU A 312 -1.00 4.91 1.18
C LEU A 312 -0.77 3.90 0.05
N ALA A 313 -0.72 4.40 -1.18
CA ALA A 313 -0.55 3.58 -2.37
C ALA A 313 0.86 2.94 -2.41
N SER A 314 1.04 1.99 -3.34
CA SER A 314 2.35 1.40 -3.63
C SER A 314 3.42 2.47 -3.87
N VAL A 315 4.69 2.19 -3.52
CA VAL A 315 5.79 3.12 -3.77
C VAL A 315 6.07 3.28 -5.27
N GLU A 316 5.90 2.21 -6.04
CA GLU A 316 6.01 2.22 -7.49
C GLU A 316 4.77 2.84 -8.17
N ALA A 317 4.80 2.92 -9.50
CA ALA A 317 3.80 3.65 -10.26
C ALA A 317 2.40 3.02 -10.22
N GLY A 318 1.40 3.89 -10.06
CA GLY A 318 -0.01 3.56 -10.09
C GLY A 318 -0.65 3.35 -8.71
N SER A 319 -1.97 3.54 -8.65
CA SER A 319 -2.79 3.30 -7.46
C SER A 319 -3.90 2.31 -7.80
N VAL A 320 -3.52 1.08 -8.12
CA VAL A 320 -4.41 0.06 -8.70
C VAL A 320 -5.68 -0.15 -7.88
N LEU A 321 -5.56 -0.43 -6.58
CA LEU A 321 -6.73 -0.65 -5.72
C LEU A 321 -7.60 0.60 -5.62
N GLY A 322 -6.99 1.79 -5.58
CA GLY A 322 -7.71 3.06 -5.53
C GLY A 322 -8.50 3.35 -6.81
N ASP A 323 -7.93 3.01 -7.97
CA ASP A 323 -8.55 3.19 -9.28
C ASP A 323 -9.68 2.18 -9.51
N ILE A 324 -9.50 0.92 -9.07
CA ILE A 324 -10.53 -0.12 -9.14
C ILE A 324 -11.73 0.26 -8.26
N CYS A 325 -11.48 0.65 -7.01
CA CYS A 325 -12.53 0.98 -6.04
C CYS A 325 -13.19 2.35 -6.27
N ASP A 326 -12.69 3.15 -7.22
CA ASP A 326 -13.06 4.56 -7.39
C ASP A 326 -13.12 5.31 -6.06
N ARG A 327 -11.96 5.61 -5.46
CA ARG A 327 -11.79 6.13 -4.07
C ARG A 327 -12.87 7.08 -3.55
N GLN A 328 -13.46 7.91 -4.40
CA GLN A 328 -14.42 8.96 -4.06
C GLN A 328 -15.88 8.51 -4.01
N ILE A 329 -16.23 7.40 -4.65
CA ILE A 329 -17.62 6.96 -4.80
C ILE A 329 -17.77 5.58 -4.17
N ILE A 330 -18.70 5.46 -3.23
CA ILE A 330 -19.19 4.16 -2.79
C ILE A 330 -20.29 3.77 -3.77
N HIS A 331 -19.95 2.91 -4.73
CA HIS A 331 -20.89 2.46 -5.74
C HIS A 331 -21.95 1.54 -5.12
N GLY A 332 -23.21 1.75 -5.49
CA GLY A 332 -24.29 0.83 -5.17
C GLY A 332 -24.27 -0.41 -6.07
N PHE A 333 -24.88 -1.49 -5.59
CA PHE A 333 -25.02 -2.72 -6.38
C PHE A 333 -26.12 -2.59 -7.44
N SER A 334 -26.05 -3.42 -8.48
CA SER A 334 -27.12 -3.54 -9.46
C SER A 334 -28.40 -4.13 -8.84
N LYS A 335 -29.57 -3.79 -9.39
CA LYS A 335 -30.87 -4.30 -8.90
C LYS A 335 -30.95 -5.82 -8.86
N SER A 336 -30.38 -6.49 -9.87
CA SER A 336 -30.37 -7.96 -9.93
C SER A 336 -29.48 -8.56 -8.84
N PHE A 337 -28.36 -7.91 -8.51
CA PHE A 337 -27.47 -8.37 -7.45
C PHE A 337 -28.01 -8.05 -6.05
N LEU A 338 -28.65 -6.89 -5.85
CA LEU A 338 -29.36 -6.55 -4.61
C LEU A 338 -30.40 -7.61 -4.24
N ALA A 339 -31.23 -8.02 -5.21
CA ALA A 339 -32.22 -9.08 -4.99
C ALA A 339 -31.58 -10.40 -4.54
N LYS A 340 -30.41 -10.77 -5.10
CA LYS A 340 -29.64 -11.94 -4.66
C LYS A 340 -29.14 -11.76 -3.22
N ILE A 341 -28.59 -10.59 -2.88
CA ILE A 341 -28.12 -10.31 -1.51
C ILE A 341 -29.27 -10.47 -0.52
N GLU A 342 -30.39 -9.77 -0.73
CA GLU A 342 -31.54 -9.81 0.18
C GLU A 342 -32.11 -11.23 0.33
N GLN A 343 -32.14 -12.00 -0.77
CA GLN A 343 -32.58 -13.40 -0.76
C GLN A 343 -31.72 -14.27 0.17
N PHE A 344 -30.39 -14.12 0.14
CA PHE A 344 -29.49 -15.01 0.87
C PHE A 344 -29.12 -14.49 2.27
N THR A 345 -29.04 -13.17 2.48
CA THR A 345 -28.75 -12.57 3.79
C THR A 345 -30.00 -12.41 4.66
N GLN A 346 -31.20 -12.42 4.07
CA GLN A 346 -32.47 -12.13 4.74
C GLN A 346 -32.52 -10.74 5.40
N ALA A 347 -31.64 -9.83 4.98
CA ALA A 347 -31.59 -8.45 5.46
C ALA A 347 -31.82 -7.50 4.27
N LYS A 348 -32.69 -6.50 4.46
CA LYS A 348 -32.94 -5.45 3.46
C LYS A 348 -31.80 -4.45 3.45
N LEU A 349 -31.31 -4.09 2.27
CA LEU A 349 -30.36 -2.97 2.13
C LEU A 349 -31.12 -1.64 2.20
N ASP A 350 -30.56 -0.68 2.94
CA ASP A 350 -31.07 0.69 2.95
C ASP A 350 -30.98 1.30 1.55
N ASP A 351 -31.96 2.15 1.21
CA ASP A 351 -32.02 2.93 -0.04
C ASP A 351 -30.82 3.87 -0.25
N THR A 352 -29.91 4.01 0.72
CA THR A 352 -28.67 4.79 0.62
C THR A 352 -27.62 4.13 -0.28
N VAL A 353 -27.75 2.83 -0.56
CA VAL A 353 -27.01 2.13 -1.62
C VAL A 353 -27.70 2.41 -2.96
N GLN A 354 -27.80 3.70 -3.30
CA GLN A 354 -28.56 4.16 -4.47
C GLN A 354 -27.97 3.60 -5.77
N ASN A 355 -28.86 3.14 -6.65
CA ASN A 355 -28.57 2.61 -7.98
C ASN A 355 -27.51 3.44 -8.69
N SER A 356 -26.32 2.87 -8.87
CA SER A 356 -25.40 3.36 -9.89
C SER A 356 -26.02 3.07 -11.25
N ALA A 357 -26.30 4.11 -12.02
CA ALA A 357 -26.69 4.01 -13.42
C ALA A 357 -25.54 3.48 -14.31
N MET A 358 -24.34 3.25 -13.76
CA MET A 358 -23.18 2.79 -14.51
C MET A 358 -23.24 1.27 -14.76
N ALA A 359 -23.10 0.90 -16.02
CA ALA A 359 -23.30 -0.46 -16.53
C ALA A 359 -22.00 -1.31 -16.56
N SER A 360 -20.94 -0.91 -15.85
CA SER A 360 -19.63 -1.59 -15.93
C SER A 360 -19.66 -3.02 -15.36
N GLY A 361 -20.64 -3.36 -14.51
CA GLY A 361 -20.71 -4.62 -13.78
C GLY A 361 -19.68 -4.75 -12.66
N LEU A 362 -18.71 -3.83 -12.59
CA LEU A 362 -17.65 -3.81 -11.58
C LEU A 362 -18.17 -3.46 -10.18
N GLN A 363 -19.23 -2.66 -10.10
CA GLN A 363 -19.90 -2.34 -8.83
C GLN A 363 -20.41 -3.58 -8.08
N ASP A 364 -20.81 -4.63 -8.81
CA ASP A 364 -21.26 -5.90 -8.23
C ASP A 364 -20.09 -6.77 -7.73
N CYS A 365 -18.85 -6.32 -7.92
CA CYS A 365 -17.64 -7.02 -7.54
C CYS A 365 -16.95 -6.39 -6.33
N ILE A 366 -17.38 -5.21 -5.89
CA ILE A 366 -16.69 -4.42 -4.85
C ILE A 366 -17.55 -4.36 -3.59
N THR A 367 -16.99 -4.74 -2.45
CA THR A 367 -17.61 -4.55 -1.13
C THR A 367 -16.74 -3.66 -0.24
N VAL A 368 -17.38 -2.71 0.44
CA VAL A 368 -16.76 -1.88 1.47
C VAL A 368 -17.19 -2.38 2.85
N LEU A 369 -16.25 -2.85 3.66
CA LEU A 369 -16.50 -3.22 5.06
C LEU A 369 -16.59 -1.94 5.91
N GLN A 370 -17.78 -1.67 6.45
CA GLN A 370 -18.07 -0.42 7.16
C GLN A 370 -17.85 -0.51 8.67
N GLU A 371 -17.96 -1.70 9.26
CA GLU A 371 -17.79 -1.91 10.69
C GLU A 371 -16.31 -1.93 11.08
N ASN A 372 -15.96 -1.27 12.18
CA ASN A 372 -14.65 -1.36 12.80
C ASN A 372 -14.79 -2.05 14.16
N TYR A 373 -14.22 -3.24 14.29
CA TYR A 373 -14.26 -4.03 15.53
C TYR A 373 -13.14 -3.64 16.51
N ARG A 374 -12.13 -2.89 16.05
CA ARG A 374 -10.97 -2.48 16.85
C ARG A 374 -11.23 -1.19 17.64
N PHE A 375 -12.00 -0.26 17.08
CA PHE A 375 -12.25 1.05 17.68
C PHE A 375 -13.74 1.33 17.80
N LYS A 376 -14.13 2.02 18.88
CA LYS A 376 -15.51 2.49 19.02
C LYS A 376 -15.84 3.48 17.90
N PRO A 377 -17.01 3.41 17.25
CA PRO A 377 -17.32 4.20 16.06
C PRO A 377 -17.43 5.72 16.28
N GLN A 378 -17.34 6.24 17.50
CA GLN A 378 -17.63 7.66 17.82
C GLN A 378 -16.53 8.37 18.60
N SER A 379 -15.41 7.70 18.90
CA SER A 379 -14.34 8.29 19.72
C SER A 379 -12.94 7.83 19.32
N GLY A 380 -11.95 8.67 19.64
CA GLY A 380 -10.54 8.35 19.50
C GLY A 380 -10.03 8.19 18.06
N ILE A 381 -9.17 7.19 17.87
CA ILE A 381 -8.47 6.91 16.61
C ILE A 381 -9.44 6.73 15.44
N GLY A 382 -10.57 6.06 15.65
CA GLY A 382 -11.56 5.79 14.59
C GLY A 382 -12.29 7.05 14.11
N GLY A 383 -12.62 7.98 15.01
CA GLY A 383 -13.20 9.28 14.67
C GLY A 383 -12.23 10.12 13.84
N LEU A 384 -11.02 10.30 14.37
CA LEU A 384 -9.94 11.05 13.74
C LEU A 384 -9.54 10.49 12.37
N SER A 385 -9.42 9.17 12.24
CA SER A 385 -9.03 8.55 10.97
C SER A 385 -10.09 8.76 9.88
N ARG A 386 -11.38 8.77 10.24
CA ARG A 386 -12.47 9.02 9.27
C ARG A 386 -12.53 10.48 8.82
N SER A 387 -12.32 11.44 9.71
CA SER A 387 -12.26 12.86 9.33
C SER A 387 -11.06 13.15 8.43
N VAL A 388 -9.90 12.56 8.74
CA VAL A 388 -8.70 12.62 7.87
C VAL A 388 -9.01 12.05 6.47
N ASN A 389 -9.65 10.89 6.37
CA ASN A 389 -10.02 10.31 5.07
C ASN A 389 -10.96 11.21 4.26
N ARG A 390 -11.94 11.84 4.94
CA ARG A 390 -12.85 12.81 4.31
C ARG A 390 -12.16 14.10 3.92
N GLY A 391 -10.97 14.39 4.46
CA GLY A 391 -10.27 15.66 4.26
C GLY A 391 -10.85 16.78 5.11
N ASP A 392 -11.61 16.43 6.15
CA ASP A 392 -12.23 17.37 7.06
C ASP A 392 -11.25 17.69 8.20
N SER A 393 -10.40 18.70 7.97
CA SER A 393 -9.40 19.13 8.93
C SER A 393 -10.01 19.70 10.20
N GLU A 394 -11.16 20.36 10.12
CA GLU A 394 -11.83 20.98 11.26
C GLU A 394 -12.34 19.91 12.24
N THR A 395 -13.06 18.91 11.73
CA THR A 395 -13.50 17.77 12.56
C THR A 395 -12.32 16.94 13.07
N ALA A 396 -11.24 16.79 12.30
CA ALA A 396 -10.04 16.11 12.77
C ALA A 396 -9.41 16.82 13.98
N LEU A 397 -9.34 18.15 13.94
CA LEU A 397 -8.78 18.94 15.04
C LEU A 397 -9.71 19.01 16.24
N SER A 398 -11.03 19.02 16.04
CA SER A 398 -11.96 18.94 17.16
C SER A 398 -11.77 17.66 17.98
N PHE A 399 -11.47 16.54 17.33
CA PHE A 399 -11.10 15.30 18.03
C PHE A 399 -9.77 15.45 18.79
N LEU A 400 -8.74 16.05 18.18
CA LEU A 400 -7.43 16.22 18.82
C LEU A 400 -7.45 17.19 20.02
N ASN A 401 -8.36 18.15 19.98
CA ASN A 401 -8.55 19.14 21.04
C ASN A 401 -9.55 18.71 22.12
N ASP A 402 -10.21 17.55 21.96
CA ASP A 402 -11.16 17.05 22.94
C ASP A 402 -10.42 16.47 24.17
N PRO A 403 -10.49 17.11 25.35
CA PRO A 403 -9.81 16.63 26.54
C PRO A 403 -10.38 15.31 27.09
N ALA A 404 -11.57 14.90 26.66
CA ALA A 404 -12.15 13.60 27.02
C ALA A 404 -11.45 12.43 26.29
N GLU A 405 -10.82 12.70 25.15
CA GLU A 405 -10.23 11.69 24.27
C GLU A 405 -8.77 11.38 24.61
N LYS A 406 -8.56 10.46 25.56
CA LYS A 406 -7.20 10.05 25.99
C LYS A 406 -6.44 9.18 24.98
N SER A 407 -7.10 8.73 23.93
CA SER A 407 -6.49 7.82 22.93
C SER A 407 -5.74 8.55 21.82
N ILE A 408 -5.93 9.87 21.71
CA ILE A 408 -5.34 10.72 20.69
C ILE A 408 -4.71 11.94 21.37
N ALA A 409 -3.60 12.41 20.85
CA ALA A 409 -2.96 13.63 21.32
C ALA A 409 -2.30 14.37 20.15
N HIS A 410 -2.24 15.69 20.23
CA HIS A 410 -1.47 16.53 19.32
C HIS A 410 -0.44 17.33 20.11
N HIS A 411 0.81 17.25 19.67
CA HIS A 411 1.92 18.04 20.20
C HIS A 411 2.35 19.04 19.11
N ASP A 412 1.87 20.27 19.24
CA ASP A 412 2.22 21.38 18.36
C ASP A 412 3.60 21.94 18.74
N PHE A 413 4.63 21.59 17.97
CA PHE A 413 5.93 22.24 18.07
C PHE A 413 6.11 23.26 16.95
N ARG A 414 6.53 24.48 17.31
CA ARG A 414 6.77 25.56 16.35
C ARG A 414 8.18 25.57 15.76
N SER A 415 9.12 24.87 16.39
CA SER A 415 10.49 24.74 15.89
C SER A 415 11.14 23.43 16.34
N GLY A 416 11.95 22.84 15.46
CA GLY A 416 12.74 21.65 15.77
C GLY A 416 13.86 21.85 16.81
N ALA A 417 14.10 23.09 17.25
CA ALA A 417 15.14 23.41 18.23
C ALA A 417 15.00 22.65 19.56
N ASN A 418 13.77 22.33 19.98
CA ASN A 418 13.49 21.58 21.20
C ASN A 418 13.14 20.11 20.96
N LEU A 419 13.27 19.61 19.72
CA LEU A 419 12.85 18.25 19.37
C LEU A 419 13.48 17.17 20.26
N VAL A 420 14.74 17.37 20.65
CA VAL A 420 15.44 16.50 21.60
C VAL A 420 14.74 16.48 22.95
N HIS A 421 14.52 17.66 23.54
CA HIS A 421 13.85 17.81 24.83
C HIS A 421 12.44 17.20 24.80
N ASP A 422 11.68 17.52 23.74
CA ASP A 422 10.28 17.12 23.64
C ASP A 422 10.15 15.59 23.48
N LEU A 423 10.95 14.97 22.61
CA LEU A 423 10.91 13.52 22.40
C LEU A 423 11.61 12.71 23.50
N SER A 424 12.48 13.31 24.31
CA SER A 424 13.31 12.58 25.29
C SER A 424 12.46 11.74 26.23
N HIS A 425 11.49 12.37 26.90
CA HIS A 425 10.62 11.67 27.85
C HIS A 425 9.89 10.50 27.20
N THR A 426 9.28 10.73 26.03
CA THR A 426 8.49 9.70 25.34
C THR A 426 9.34 8.56 24.77
N ILE A 427 10.55 8.86 24.27
CA ILE A 427 11.51 7.83 23.82
C ILE A 427 11.93 6.96 25.00
N ILE A 428 12.25 7.58 26.14
CA ILE A 428 12.68 6.87 27.35
C ILE A 428 11.55 5.97 27.85
N GLU A 429 10.35 6.53 28.07
CA GLU A 429 9.21 5.75 28.55
C GLU A 429 8.82 4.62 27.60
N GLY A 430 8.78 4.90 26.30
CA GLY A 430 8.37 3.93 25.28
C GLY A 430 9.36 2.77 25.10
N TYR A 431 10.65 2.99 25.36
CA TYR A 431 11.70 2.00 25.10
C TYR A 431 12.40 1.43 26.34
N ARG A 432 12.26 2.05 27.53
CA ARG A 432 12.92 1.59 28.76
C ARG A 432 12.62 0.14 29.09
N LYS A 433 11.34 -0.26 29.04
CA LYS A 433 10.93 -1.58 29.52
C LYS A 433 11.49 -2.73 28.69
N TYR A 434 11.65 -2.58 27.37
CA TYR A 434 12.21 -3.66 26.56
C TYR A 434 13.73 -3.78 26.74
N LEU A 435 14.42 -2.67 26.97
CA LEU A 435 15.88 -2.64 27.15
C LEU A 435 16.34 -3.35 28.42
N THR A 436 15.48 -3.40 29.45
CA THR A 436 15.77 -4.12 30.70
C THR A 436 15.44 -5.61 30.65
N LEU A 437 14.79 -6.10 29.58
CA LEU A 437 14.46 -7.51 29.43
C LEU A 437 15.65 -8.30 28.87
N HIS A 438 15.79 -9.54 29.35
CA HIS A 438 16.82 -10.49 28.89
C HIS A 438 16.23 -11.58 28.00
N ASP A 439 14.96 -11.92 28.22
CA ASP A 439 14.24 -12.87 27.37
C ASP A 439 13.89 -12.22 26.02
N PRO A 440 14.33 -12.79 24.88
CA PRO A 440 14.10 -12.19 23.58
C PRO A 440 12.64 -12.11 23.16
N VAL A 441 11.78 -13.06 23.59
CA VAL A 441 10.36 -13.08 23.23
C VAL A 441 9.65 -11.92 23.94
N LEU A 442 9.88 -11.76 25.25
CA LEU A 442 9.33 -10.67 26.03
C LEU A 442 9.86 -9.30 25.57
N ALA A 443 11.16 -9.21 25.29
CA ALA A 443 11.77 -7.98 24.76
C ALA A 443 11.15 -7.58 23.41
N MET A 444 10.95 -8.54 22.50
CA MET A 444 10.29 -8.31 21.22
C MET A 444 8.84 -7.86 21.39
N SER A 445 8.07 -8.56 22.22
CA SER A 445 6.68 -8.21 22.49
C SER A 445 6.56 -6.81 23.06
N GLU A 446 7.46 -6.40 23.96
CA GLU A 446 7.44 -5.06 24.55
C GLU A 446 7.90 -3.98 23.56
N PHE A 447 8.93 -4.26 22.74
CA PHE A 447 9.39 -3.33 21.70
C PHE A 447 8.30 -3.02 20.67
N MET A 448 7.46 -4.01 20.33
CA MET A 448 6.33 -3.84 19.41
C MET A 448 5.16 -3.03 19.99
N ARG A 449 5.23 -2.59 21.26
CA ARG A 449 4.18 -1.75 21.85
C ARG A 449 4.36 -0.28 21.51
N PHE A 450 5.56 0.18 21.17
CA PHE A 450 5.82 1.60 20.90
C PHE A 450 6.58 1.80 19.59
N LYS A 451 6.15 2.76 18.76
CA LYS A 451 6.88 3.11 17.54
C LYS A 451 6.76 4.58 17.17
N ILE A 452 7.86 5.13 16.65
CA ILE A 452 7.90 6.45 16.02
C ILE A 452 7.86 6.27 14.51
N LEU A 453 6.87 6.91 13.87
CA LEU A 453 6.66 6.92 12.43
C LEU A 453 6.95 8.30 11.89
N CYS A 454 7.97 8.40 11.04
CA CYS A 454 8.35 9.64 10.39
C CYS A 454 7.73 9.72 8.98
N ALA A 455 7.30 10.91 8.58
CA ALA A 455 6.91 11.15 7.19
C ALA A 455 8.11 11.17 6.23
N LEU A 456 9.27 11.65 6.70
CA LEU A 456 10.49 11.82 5.89
C LEU A 456 11.55 10.78 6.23
N LYS A 457 12.43 10.46 5.27
CA LYS A 457 13.61 9.62 5.49
C LYS A 457 14.83 10.43 5.94
N VAL A 458 15.03 11.60 5.33
CA VAL A 458 16.17 12.50 5.52
C VAL A 458 15.69 13.83 6.12
N GLY A 459 16.59 14.52 6.82
CA GLY A 459 16.32 15.78 7.51
C GLY A 459 16.15 15.62 9.02
N PRO A 460 15.99 16.72 9.78
CA PRO A 460 15.93 16.68 11.24
C PRO A 460 14.79 15.81 11.79
N PHE A 461 13.65 15.79 11.10
CA PHE A 461 12.46 14.99 11.42
C PHE A 461 12.42 13.66 10.67
N GLY A 462 13.50 13.32 9.94
CA GLY A 462 13.61 12.12 9.15
C GLY A 462 14.09 10.92 9.96
N VAL A 463 13.72 9.71 9.51
CA VAL A 463 14.09 8.43 10.14
C VAL A 463 15.56 8.34 10.53
N ASN A 464 16.48 8.79 9.65
CA ASN A 464 17.91 8.70 9.92
C ASN A 464 18.31 9.50 11.16
N SER A 465 17.81 10.73 11.29
CA SER A 465 18.12 11.63 12.41
C SER A 465 17.46 11.16 13.70
N ILE A 466 16.20 10.71 13.63
CA ILE A 466 15.46 10.26 14.81
C ILE A 466 16.04 8.97 15.40
N ASN A 467 16.53 8.05 14.57
CA ASN A 467 17.22 6.86 15.08
C ASN A 467 18.51 7.20 15.83
N VAL A 468 19.32 8.13 15.28
CA VAL A 468 20.54 8.61 15.96
C VAL A 468 20.18 9.33 17.26
N LEU A 469 19.13 10.15 17.24
CA LEU A 469 18.65 10.86 18.42
C LEU A 469 18.18 9.90 19.52
N ALA A 470 17.40 8.87 19.16
CA ALA A 470 16.95 7.87 20.12
C ALA A 470 18.14 7.13 20.77
N GLU A 471 19.14 6.75 19.97
CA GLU A 471 20.38 6.13 20.48
C GLU A 471 21.13 7.07 21.45
N GLN A 472 21.21 8.37 21.15
CA GLN A 472 21.85 9.37 22.02
C GLN A 472 21.11 9.52 23.35
N ILE A 473 19.79 9.72 23.32
CA ILE A 473 18.95 9.91 24.51
C ILE A 473 19.04 8.67 25.41
N LEU A 474 18.84 7.47 24.84
CA LEU A 474 18.86 6.23 25.63
C LEU A 474 20.26 5.92 26.18
N SER A 475 21.33 6.33 25.49
CA SER A 475 22.69 6.19 26.01
C SER A 475 22.99 7.19 27.13
N GLN A 476 22.48 8.43 27.06
CA GLN A 476 22.65 9.43 28.13
C GLN A 476 21.93 9.02 29.42
N GLU A 477 20.78 8.38 29.30
CA GLU A 477 20.03 7.80 30.43
C GLU A 477 20.61 6.49 30.97
N GLY A 478 21.72 6.00 30.39
CA GLY A 478 22.35 4.74 30.81
C GLY A 478 21.56 3.48 30.46
N LEU A 479 20.56 3.57 29.58
CA LEU A 479 19.76 2.43 29.13
C LEU A 479 20.42 1.63 28.00
N LEU A 480 21.33 2.27 27.24
CA LEU A 480 22.16 1.61 26.24
C LEU A 480 23.61 1.54 26.69
N PRO A 481 24.33 0.44 26.38
CA PRO A 481 25.78 0.40 26.56
C PRO A 481 26.47 1.35 25.58
N ARG A 482 27.77 1.58 25.80
CA ARG A 482 28.58 2.42 24.90
C ARG A 482 28.52 1.88 23.46
N ILE A 483 27.94 2.67 22.56
CA ILE A 483 27.74 2.28 21.15
C ILE A 483 29.09 2.28 20.41
N PRO A 484 29.52 1.14 19.82
CA PRO A 484 30.75 1.09 19.03
C PRO A 484 30.68 1.97 17.77
N GLN A 485 31.84 2.50 17.35
CA GLN A 485 31.99 3.26 16.11
C GLN A 485 32.42 2.33 14.95
N GLY A 486 32.02 2.66 13.72
CA GLY A 486 32.43 1.94 12.51
C GLY A 486 31.43 0.89 11.99
N ARG A 487 31.92 -0.04 11.14
CA ARG A 487 31.09 -1.01 10.39
C ARG A 487 30.42 -2.10 11.25
N HIS A 488 30.94 -2.38 12.45
CA HIS A 488 30.39 -3.40 13.37
C HIS A 488 29.65 -2.75 14.55
N ARG A 489 28.58 -2.01 14.24
CA ARG A 489 27.79 -1.25 15.21
C ARG A 489 26.79 -2.14 15.97
N TRP A 490 27.28 -3.17 16.66
CA TRP A 490 26.43 -4.09 17.44
C TRP A 490 26.48 -3.75 18.92
N TYR A 491 25.31 -3.66 19.54
CA TYR A 491 25.17 -3.42 20.97
C TYR A 491 23.88 -4.06 21.49
N ARG A 492 23.86 -4.42 22.77
CA ARG A 492 22.67 -4.98 23.43
C ARG A 492 21.50 -4.01 23.31
N GLY A 493 20.34 -4.54 22.92
CA GLY A 493 19.11 -3.79 22.77
C GLY A 493 18.92 -3.13 21.41
N ARG A 494 19.92 -3.17 20.50
CA ARG A 494 19.78 -2.56 19.17
C ARG A 494 18.62 -3.20 18.40
N PRO A 495 17.58 -2.44 18.02
CA PRO A 495 16.55 -2.94 17.12
C PRO A 495 17.02 -2.85 15.68
N VAL A 496 16.76 -3.89 14.90
CA VAL A 496 17.21 -4.05 13.52
C VAL A 496 16.01 -4.19 12.60
N LEU A 497 16.01 -3.49 11.47
CA LEU A 497 15.06 -3.67 10.38
C LEU A 497 15.79 -4.22 9.17
N ILE A 498 15.31 -5.35 8.65
CA ILE A 498 15.81 -5.90 7.38
C ILE A 498 15.35 -5.01 6.22
N THR A 499 16.27 -4.62 5.34
CA THR A 499 15.99 -3.76 4.19
C THR A 499 15.94 -4.52 2.86
N GLN A 500 16.40 -5.78 2.84
CA GLN A 500 16.40 -6.64 1.66
C GLN A 500 15.95 -8.07 2.01
N ASN A 501 15.12 -8.68 1.16
CA ASN A 501 14.70 -10.07 1.36
C ASN A 501 15.89 -11.03 1.27
N ASP A 502 16.03 -11.92 2.25
CA ASP A 502 16.93 -13.07 2.25
C ASP A 502 16.10 -14.36 2.39
N TYR A 503 15.91 -15.03 1.25
CA TYR A 503 15.12 -16.26 1.19
C TYR A 503 15.80 -17.47 1.84
N ASN A 504 17.13 -17.45 2.00
CA ASN A 504 17.84 -18.55 2.65
C ASN A 504 17.65 -18.50 4.16
N LEU A 505 17.64 -17.29 4.73
CA LEU A 505 17.37 -17.07 6.16
C LEU A 505 15.87 -17.00 6.49
N GLY A 506 15.03 -16.83 5.47
CA GLY A 506 13.59 -16.59 5.65
C GLY A 506 13.30 -15.23 6.31
N LEU A 507 14.18 -14.24 6.07
CA LEU A 507 14.05 -12.88 6.56
C LEU A 507 13.61 -11.97 5.41
N PHE A 508 12.63 -11.10 5.66
CA PHE A 508 12.02 -10.27 4.64
C PHE A 508 12.20 -8.78 4.94
N ASN A 509 12.21 -7.96 3.89
CA ASN A 509 12.23 -6.51 4.01
C ASN A 509 11.05 -6.03 4.86
N GLY A 510 11.35 -5.28 5.92
CA GLY A 510 10.37 -4.83 6.91
C GLY A 510 10.32 -5.66 8.19
N ASP A 511 11.02 -6.81 8.25
CA ASP A 511 11.12 -7.64 9.45
C ASP A 511 11.99 -6.94 10.50
N ILE A 512 11.52 -7.02 11.74
CA ILE A 512 12.15 -6.35 12.88
C ILE A 512 12.74 -7.40 13.79
N GLY A 513 14.03 -7.24 14.10
CA GLY A 513 14.78 -8.05 15.05
C GLY A 513 15.27 -7.22 16.22
N ILE A 514 15.60 -7.87 17.34
CA ILE A 514 16.26 -7.21 18.49
C ILE A 514 17.57 -7.92 18.79
N THR A 515 18.61 -7.13 19.02
CA THR A 515 19.94 -7.63 19.36
C THR A 515 20.03 -7.89 20.86
N LEU A 516 20.27 -9.13 21.28
CA LEU A 516 20.45 -9.50 22.68
C LEU A 516 21.57 -10.55 22.81
N PRO A 517 22.24 -10.65 23.97
CA PRO A 517 23.09 -11.80 24.28
C PRO A 517 22.32 -13.11 24.18
N ASP A 518 23.02 -14.23 23.95
CA ASP A 518 22.43 -15.55 24.14
C ASP A 518 22.10 -15.81 25.61
N PRO A 519 20.81 -16.01 25.98
CA PRO A 519 20.45 -16.28 27.37
C PRO A 519 21.10 -17.54 27.95
N ASN A 520 21.55 -18.45 27.08
CA ASN A 520 22.14 -19.74 27.46
C ASN A 520 23.67 -19.78 27.36
N SER A 521 24.32 -18.67 26.95
CA SER A 521 25.78 -18.60 26.83
C SER A 521 26.36 -17.66 27.88
N ALA A 522 27.56 -18.00 28.37
CA ALA A 522 28.31 -17.15 29.29
C ALA A 522 29.11 -16.05 28.57
N ASP A 523 29.28 -16.15 27.24
CA ASP A 523 30.23 -15.32 26.48
C ASP A 523 29.70 -13.94 26.05
N ASP A 524 28.54 -13.50 26.56
CA ASP A 524 27.87 -12.24 26.20
C ASP A 524 27.75 -11.98 24.68
N GLU A 525 27.84 -13.06 23.87
CA GLU A 525 27.85 -12.99 22.42
C GLU A 525 26.49 -12.51 21.91
N LEU A 526 26.51 -11.46 21.08
CA LEU A 526 25.30 -10.83 20.58
C LEU A 526 24.72 -11.58 19.37
N PHE A 527 23.43 -11.89 19.47
CA PHE A 527 22.61 -12.42 18.39
C PHE A 527 21.44 -11.48 18.12
N VAL A 528 20.85 -11.62 16.94
CA VAL A 528 19.60 -10.93 16.60
C VAL A 528 18.46 -11.93 16.55
N TYR A 529 17.40 -11.59 17.28
CA TYR A 529 16.20 -12.42 17.43
C TYR A 529 15.06 -11.83 16.62
N PHE A 530 14.46 -12.62 15.75
CA PHE A 530 13.30 -12.27 14.92
C PHE A 530 12.09 -13.10 15.34
N PRO A 531 10.86 -12.58 15.24
CA PRO A 531 9.67 -13.37 15.54
C PRO A 531 9.55 -14.60 14.64
N ASP A 532 9.06 -15.70 15.21
CA ASP A 532 8.67 -16.89 14.47
C ASP A 532 7.13 -17.01 14.40
N ALA A 533 6.63 -17.72 13.39
CA ALA A 533 5.20 -17.94 13.16
C ALA A 533 4.52 -18.76 14.28
N SER A 534 5.28 -19.46 15.11
CA SER A 534 4.78 -20.22 16.26
C SER A 534 4.74 -19.41 17.56
N GLY A 535 4.93 -18.09 17.50
CA GLY A 535 5.01 -17.22 18.68
C GLY A 535 6.36 -17.24 19.42
N GLY A 536 7.36 -17.95 18.87
CA GLY A 536 8.74 -17.96 19.37
C GLY A 536 9.63 -16.92 18.70
N VAL A 537 10.94 -17.11 18.80
CA VAL A 537 11.94 -16.30 18.08
C VAL A 537 12.97 -17.18 17.36
N LYS A 538 13.41 -16.73 16.19
CA LYS A 538 14.57 -17.28 15.46
C LYS A 538 15.80 -16.45 15.77
N ARG A 539 16.91 -17.13 16.06
CA ARG A 539 18.20 -16.53 16.40
C ARG A 539 19.14 -16.55 15.20
N PHE A 540 19.75 -15.41 14.90
CA PHE A 540 20.77 -15.27 13.86
C PHE A 540 22.02 -14.58 14.39
N SER A 541 23.19 -15.03 13.93
CA SER A 541 24.45 -14.34 14.19
C SER A 541 24.45 -12.97 13.50
N THR A 542 24.99 -11.97 14.20
CA THR A 542 25.17 -10.60 13.69
C THR A 542 25.97 -10.52 12.39
N HIS A 543 26.83 -11.51 12.12
CA HIS A 543 27.64 -11.60 10.89
C HIS A 543 26.91 -12.21 9.70
N ARG A 544 25.78 -12.91 9.93
CA ARG A 544 25.02 -13.59 8.87
C ARG A 544 23.87 -12.75 8.32
N LEU A 545 23.53 -11.65 8.96
CA LEU A 545 22.40 -10.84 8.56
C LEU A 545 22.65 -10.15 7.21
N CYS A 546 21.60 -10.14 6.40
CA CYS A 546 21.50 -9.39 5.15
C CYS A 546 21.45 -7.87 5.43
N GLU A 547 21.23 -7.05 4.39
CA GLU A 547 21.21 -5.60 4.54
C GLU A 547 20.14 -5.16 5.56
N HIS A 548 20.55 -4.31 6.51
CA HIS A 548 19.73 -3.94 7.65
C HIS A 548 20.08 -2.57 8.23
N GLU A 549 19.12 -1.94 8.91
CA GLU A 549 19.25 -0.62 9.55
C GLU A 549 18.71 -0.62 10.99
N THR A 550 19.05 0.40 11.80
CA THR A 550 18.46 0.57 13.15
C THR A 550 17.02 1.10 13.05
N VAL A 551 16.12 0.67 13.95
CA VAL A 551 14.66 0.95 13.82
C VAL A 551 13.91 1.36 15.11
N TYR A 552 14.46 2.33 15.84
CA TYR A 552 13.68 3.11 16.82
C TYR A 552 12.61 3.97 16.13
N ALA A 553 12.91 4.49 14.95
CA ALA A 553 11.96 5.14 14.07
C ALA A 553 11.95 4.47 12.69
N MET A 554 10.81 4.52 12.01
CA MET A 554 10.65 4.06 10.62
C MET A 554 9.77 5.01 9.83
N THR A 555 9.79 4.90 8.50
CA THR A 555 8.86 5.69 7.68
C THR A 555 7.45 5.12 7.80
N VAL A 556 6.43 5.97 7.59
CA VAL A 556 5.04 5.49 7.49
C VAL A 556 4.90 4.39 6.43
N HIS A 557 5.57 4.52 5.28
CA HIS A 557 5.60 3.49 4.24
C HIS A 557 6.12 2.15 4.76
N LYS A 558 7.26 2.12 5.46
CA LYS A 558 7.84 0.88 6.02
C LYS A 558 7.01 0.27 7.16
N SER A 559 6.09 1.04 7.73
CA SER A 559 5.16 0.58 8.76
C SER A 559 3.92 -0.12 8.20
N GLN A 560 3.68 -0.08 6.89
CA GLN A 560 2.56 -0.81 6.27
C GLN A 560 2.61 -2.31 6.61
N GLY A 561 1.43 -2.90 6.81
CA GLY A 561 1.33 -4.25 7.34
C GLY A 561 1.92 -4.41 8.75
N SER A 562 2.20 -3.34 9.50
CA SER A 562 2.65 -3.36 10.91
C SER A 562 1.63 -2.69 11.83
N GLU A 563 1.63 -3.03 13.12
CA GLU A 563 0.75 -2.43 14.13
C GLU A 563 1.46 -2.35 15.49
N PHE A 564 1.16 -1.31 16.27
CA PHE A 564 1.80 -1.04 17.56
C PHE A 564 0.75 -0.55 18.58
N ASP A 565 0.97 -0.74 19.88
CA ASP A 565 0.02 -0.25 20.89
C ASP A 565 -0.05 1.27 20.90
N HIS A 566 1.11 1.92 20.96
CA HIS A 566 1.28 3.36 20.91
C HIS A 566 2.13 3.76 19.69
N VAL A 567 1.66 4.76 18.95
CA VAL A 567 2.37 5.31 17.78
C VAL A 567 2.55 6.81 17.93
N ILE A 568 3.75 7.29 17.64
CA ILE A 568 4.01 8.71 17.35
C ILE A 568 4.01 8.88 15.82
N VAL A 569 3.18 9.78 15.30
CA VAL A 569 3.28 10.25 13.91
C VAL A 569 4.01 11.57 13.90
N LEU A 570 5.29 11.55 13.50
CA LEU A 570 6.16 12.72 13.43
C LEU A 570 6.10 13.36 12.04
N LEU A 571 5.52 14.55 12.00
CA LEU A 571 5.47 15.42 10.83
C LEU A 571 6.70 16.32 10.77
N ALA A 572 6.97 16.87 9.59
CA ALA A 572 8.02 17.87 9.43
C ALA A 572 7.54 19.25 9.88
N GLU A 573 8.48 20.14 10.20
CA GLU A 573 8.21 21.55 10.55
C GLU A 573 7.62 22.36 9.38
N LYS A 574 7.92 21.96 8.14
CA LYS A 574 7.43 22.61 6.93
C LYS A 574 6.54 21.66 6.15
N ASP A 575 5.68 22.25 5.34
CA ASP A 575 4.89 21.51 4.38
C ASP A 575 5.78 20.94 3.27
N TYR A 576 5.57 19.66 2.96
CA TYR A 576 6.24 18.94 1.88
C TYR A 576 5.17 18.21 1.05
N PRO A 577 5.30 18.12 -0.29
CA PRO A 577 4.31 17.46 -1.15
C PRO A 577 3.97 16.02 -0.75
N LEU A 578 4.92 15.31 -0.12
CA LEU A 578 4.73 13.94 0.37
C LEU A 578 3.72 13.86 1.55
N LEU A 579 3.52 14.97 2.28
CA LEU A 579 2.56 15.06 3.38
C LEU A 579 1.15 15.15 2.80
N THR A 580 0.45 14.04 2.88
CA THR A 580 -0.86 13.80 2.27
C THR A 580 -1.77 13.11 3.27
N ARG A 581 -3.08 13.16 3.03
CA ARG A 581 -4.06 12.54 3.92
C ARG A 581 -3.86 11.05 4.04
N GLU A 582 -3.48 10.37 2.96
CA GLU A 582 -3.22 8.94 2.96
C GLU A 582 -2.01 8.57 3.83
N LEU A 583 -0.97 9.41 3.86
CA LEU A 583 0.17 9.23 4.76
C LEU A 583 -0.25 9.39 6.22
N VAL A 584 -0.99 10.46 6.54
CA VAL A 584 -1.49 10.70 7.90
C VAL A 584 -2.41 9.56 8.34
N TYR A 585 -3.41 9.20 7.53
CA TYR A 585 -4.33 8.10 7.79
C TYR A 585 -3.59 6.77 8.02
N THR A 586 -2.63 6.46 7.15
CA THR A 586 -1.85 5.22 7.28
C THR A 586 -1.08 5.20 8.59
N GLY A 587 -0.47 6.32 9.00
CA GLY A 587 0.24 6.46 10.27
C GLY A 587 -0.69 6.32 11.48
N LEU A 588 -1.84 6.98 11.47
CA LEU A 588 -2.83 6.91 12.55
C LEU A 588 -3.33 5.48 12.78
N THR A 589 -3.63 4.77 11.69
CA THR A 589 -4.19 3.42 11.74
C THR A 589 -3.17 2.33 12.08
N ARG A 590 -1.88 2.68 12.23
CA ARG A 590 -0.87 1.76 12.81
C ARG A 590 -1.01 1.60 14.33
N ALA A 591 -1.65 2.55 15.01
CA ALA A 591 -1.89 2.46 16.44
C ALA A 591 -3.02 1.48 16.74
N ARG A 592 -2.89 0.68 17.80
CA ARG A 592 -3.94 -0.20 18.33
C ARG A 592 -4.66 0.41 19.53
N LYS A 593 -3.98 1.22 20.34
CA LYS A 593 -4.54 1.80 21.57
C LYS A 593 -4.48 3.32 21.56
N THR A 594 -3.31 3.89 21.33
CA THR A 594 -3.10 5.35 21.44
C THR A 594 -2.20 5.88 20.32
N VAL A 595 -2.46 7.10 19.85
CA VAL A 595 -1.62 7.77 18.86
C VAL A 595 -1.37 9.22 19.26
N SER A 596 -0.16 9.70 19.05
CA SER A 596 0.17 11.12 19.19
C SER A 596 0.72 11.66 17.88
N ILE A 597 0.18 12.79 17.42
CA ILE A 597 0.67 13.50 16.24
C ILE A 597 1.61 14.60 16.73
N TRP A 598 2.82 14.65 16.18
CA TRP A 598 3.83 15.62 16.54
C TRP A 598 4.17 16.45 15.33
N GLY A 599 3.90 17.75 15.40
CA GLY A 599 4.18 18.70 14.33
C GLY A 599 3.22 19.87 14.28
N PRO A 600 3.51 20.88 13.44
CA PRO A 600 2.69 22.09 13.39
C PRO A 600 1.24 21.79 13.01
N GLU A 601 0.28 22.40 13.71
CA GLU A 601 -1.15 22.28 13.37
C GLU A 601 -1.41 22.67 11.91
N SER A 602 -0.74 23.72 11.43
CA SER A 602 -0.86 24.20 10.04
C SER A 602 -0.43 23.14 9.03
N VAL A 603 0.67 22.43 9.30
CA VAL A 603 1.17 21.35 8.43
C VAL A 603 0.19 20.17 8.45
N LEU A 604 -0.36 19.83 9.62
CA LEU A 604 -1.37 18.78 9.73
C LEU A 604 -2.64 19.12 8.94
N LYS A 605 -3.15 20.36 9.06
CA LYS A 605 -4.30 20.85 8.27
C LYS A 605 -4.06 20.69 6.77
N THR A 606 -2.92 21.16 6.29
CA THR A 606 -2.54 21.05 4.87
C THR A 606 -2.38 19.60 4.43
N ALA A 607 -1.80 18.74 5.26
CA ALA A 607 -1.66 17.33 4.95
C ALA A 607 -3.02 16.62 4.84
N ILE A 608 -3.98 16.93 5.72
CA ILE A 608 -5.34 16.35 5.68
C ILE A 608 -6.10 16.79 4.43
N THR A 609 -5.96 18.04 4.01
CA THR A 609 -6.66 18.52 2.81
C THR A 609 -6.01 18.00 1.53
N ARG A 610 -4.68 17.86 1.49
CA ARG A 610 -3.95 17.32 0.33
C ARG A 610 -4.21 15.83 0.13
N LYS A 611 -4.53 15.45 -1.10
CA LYS A 611 -4.70 14.06 -1.53
C LYS A 611 -3.53 13.64 -2.43
N ILE A 612 -3.18 12.36 -2.42
CA ILE A 612 -2.34 11.80 -3.47
C ILE A 612 -3.15 11.75 -4.77
N GLU A 613 -2.74 12.52 -5.76
CA GLU A 613 -3.22 12.42 -7.14
C GLU A 613 -2.15 11.69 -7.96
N ARG A 614 -2.52 10.53 -8.48
CA ARG A 614 -1.72 9.80 -9.47
C ARG A 614 -2.51 9.74 -10.76
N THR A 615 -1.91 10.22 -11.83
CA THR A 615 -2.51 10.22 -13.16
C THR A 615 -2.53 8.78 -13.69
N SER A 616 -3.73 8.32 -14.03
CA SER A 616 -4.02 6.94 -14.44
C SER A 616 -5.15 6.91 -15.45
N GLY A 617 -5.06 6.03 -16.45
CA GLY A 617 -6.18 5.71 -17.33
C GLY A 617 -7.02 4.53 -16.87
N LEU A 618 -6.56 3.80 -15.85
CA LEU A 618 -7.21 2.58 -15.37
C LEU A 618 -8.63 2.84 -14.86
N ARG A 619 -8.84 3.89 -14.06
CA ARG A 619 -10.18 4.22 -13.53
C ARG A 619 -11.17 4.45 -14.67
N ASP A 620 -10.79 5.28 -15.65
CA ASP A 620 -11.62 5.53 -16.82
C ASP A 620 -11.84 4.25 -17.62
N ALA A 621 -10.79 3.47 -17.83
CA ALA A 621 -10.88 2.19 -18.53
C ALA A 621 -11.75 1.18 -17.77
N LEU A 622 -12.02 1.32 -16.48
CA LEU A 622 -12.88 0.40 -15.72
C LEU A 622 -14.32 0.89 -15.60
N TRP A 623 -14.50 2.20 -15.45
CA TRP A 623 -15.78 2.83 -15.13
C TRP A 623 -16.45 3.57 -16.29
N ALA A 624 -15.77 3.76 -17.42
CA ALA A 624 -16.33 4.34 -18.65
C ALA A 624 -17.23 3.38 -19.44
#